data_AF-K2CD88-F1
#
_entry.id   AF-K2CD88-F1
#
_cell.length_a   1.000
_cell.length_b   1.000
_cell.length_c   1.000
_cell.angle_alpha   90.00
_cell.angle_beta   90.00
_cell.angle_gamma   90.00
#
_symmetry.space_group_name_H-M   'P 1'
#
loop_
_entity.id
_entity.type
_entity.pdbx_description
1 polymer ?
#
loop_
_entity_poly.entity_id
_entity_poly.type
_entity_poly.pdbx_seq_one_letter_code
_entity_poly.pdbx_strand_id
1 'polypeptide(L)'
;MAGSGAIYFVEVFFILVGLVSLLKTKRYRLMSFLLGWILIAPLPTTFLLETHFLRSAFMIPALAVLSATGLGSILSERWLNKFFRALILLIFLVQFVFILDNLYFLSGHKFSGFWSEPAKLVSERAINEHQNFDYVFISDRIDNVEFAYPVYAKVAPQEVQGQVISRTEINGLKFKQFDNVYIGSLPEVGAMDFLNSLSGRVLFLGSKWETSNIKDYEVIDSKDGLVAFIQKKFER
;
A
#
# COMPACT_ATOMS: atom_id res chain seq x y z
N MET A 1 -12.50 -8.53 3.52
CA MET A 1 -12.25 -7.38 4.42
C MET A 1 -12.25 -7.73 5.91
N ALA A 2 -12.72 -8.91 6.34
CA ALA A 2 -12.43 -9.42 7.69
C ALA A 2 -11.01 -10.01 7.72
N GLY A 3 -10.00 -9.22 8.10
CA GLY A 3 -8.61 -9.67 8.17
C GLY A 3 -7.55 -8.57 8.14
N SER A 4 -7.92 -7.29 7.91
CA SER A 4 -6.97 -6.18 7.79
C SER A 4 -6.35 -5.68 9.11
N GLY A 5 -6.54 -6.39 10.23
CA GLY A 5 -5.88 -6.06 11.51
C GLY A 5 -6.23 -4.69 12.11
N ALA A 6 -7.29 -4.04 11.63
CA ALA A 6 -7.64 -2.67 12.00
C ALA A 6 -8.06 -2.51 13.47
N ILE A 7 -8.77 -3.52 14.01
CA ILE A 7 -9.22 -3.57 15.40
C ILE A 7 -9.10 -5.03 15.84
N TYR A 8 -8.44 -5.27 16.97
CA TYR A 8 -8.28 -6.62 17.52
C TYR A 8 -9.44 -6.99 18.44
N PHE A 9 -9.73 -8.30 18.57
CA PHE A 9 -10.80 -8.77 19.47
C PHE A 9 -10.64 -8.27 20.91
N VAL A 10 -9.40 -8.20 21.40
CA VAL A 10 -9.06 -7.66 22.71
C VAL A 10 -9.47 -6.19 22.81
N GLU A 11 -9.23 -5.40 21.77
CA GLU A 11 -9.64 -3.99 21.73
C GLU A 11 -11.16 -3.86 21.66
N VAL A 12 -11.86 -4.69 20.87
CA VAL A 12 -13.33 -4.70 20.84
C VAL A 12 -13.90 -4.92 22.24
N PHE A 13 -13.35 -5.89 22.98
CA PHE A 13 -13.75 -6.13 24.37
C PHE A 13 -13.56 -4.89 25.24
N PHE A 14 -12.38 -4.26 25.21
CA PHE A 14 -12.12 -3.07 26.02
C PHE A 14 -12.91 -1.84 25.55
N ILE A 15 -13.22 -1.70 24.26
CA ILE A 15 -14.10 -0.64 23.74
C ILE A 15 -15.51 -0.77 24.33
N LEU A 16 -16.07 -1.99 24.34
CA LEU A 16 -17.39 -2.25 24.94
C LEU A 16 -17.40 -1.97 26.43
N VAL A 17 -16.37 -2.41 27.16
CA VAL A 17 -16.21 -2.11 28.59
C VAL A 17 -16.07 -0.60 28.81
N GLY A 18 -15.33 0.10 27.94
CA GLY A 18 -15.18 1.56 27.98
C GLY A 18 -16.52 2.28 27.82
N LEU A 19 -17.36 1.85 26.88
CA LEU A 19 -18.72 2.38 26.71
C LEU A 19 -19.57 2.16 27.98
N VAL A 20 -19.58 0.95 28.53
CA VAL A 20 -20.30 0.63 29.77
C VAL A 20 -19.78 1.47 30.95
N SER A 21 -18.47 1.66 31.04
CA SER A 21 -17.83 2.48 32.08
C SER A 21 -18.23 3.95 31.99
N LEU A 22 -18.25 4.53 30.79
CA LEU A 22 -18.72 5.91 30.56
C LEU A 22 -20.20 6.09 30.91
N LEU A 23 -21.03 5.08 30.62
CA LEU A 23 -22.45 5.06 31.02
C LEU A 23 -22.61 5.03 32.55
N LYS A 24 -21.90 4.12 33.22
CA LYS A 24 -21.95 3.98 34.70
C LYS A 24 -21.46 5.24 35.42
N THR A 25 -20.42 5.87 34.89
CA THR A 25 -19.84 7.12 35.44
C THR A 25 -20.56 8.38 34.98
N LYS A 26 -21.66 8.25 34.22
CA LYS A 26 -22.48 9.37 33.70
C LYS A 26 -21.71 10.39 32.86
N ARG A 27 -20.64 9.95 32.18
CA ARG A 27 -19.81 10.80 31.30
C ARG A 27 -20.40 10.94 29.90
N TYR A 28 -21.69 11.28 29.82
CA TYR A 28 -22.46 11.29 28.57
C TYR A 28 -21.88 12.21 27.50
N ARG A 29 -21.34 13.38 27.89
CA ARG A 29 -20.73 14.33 26.94
C ARG A 29 -19.54 13.71 26.19
N LEU A 30 -18.65 13.03 26.92
CA LEU A 30 -17.50 12.35 26.34
C LEU A 30 -17.94 11.17 25.46
N MET A 31 -18.92 10.38 25.92
CA MET A 31 -19.47 9.28 25.16
C MET A 31 -20.09 9.75 23.83
N SER A 32 -20.93 10.79 23.85
CA SER A 32 -21.54 11.37 22.65
C SER A 32 -20.50 11.93 21.70
N PHE A 33 -19.44 12.57 22.20
CA PHE A 33 -18.32 13.04 21.38
C PHE A 33 -17.59 11.89 20.68
N LEU A 34 -17.23 10.83 21.41
CA LEU A 34 -16.50 9.68 20.86
C LEU A 34 -17.36 8.90 19.85
N LEU A 35 -18.64 8.68 20.15
CA LEU A 35 -19.56 8.03 19.22
C LEU A 35 -19.80 8.89 17.98
N GLY A 36 -19.98 10.21 18.15
CA GLY A 36 -20.09 11.15 17.04
C GLY A 36 -18.85 11.10 16.14
N TRP A 37 -17.64 11.08 16.72
CA TRP A 37 -16.40 10.93 15.98
C TRP A 37 -16.38 9.63 15.18
N ILE A 38 -16.68 8.48 15.81
CA ILE A 38 -16.69 7.17 15.14
C ILE A 38 -17.70 7.13 13.99
N LEU A 39 -18.87 7.75 14.16
CA LEU A 39 -19.93 7.80 13.14
C LEU A 39 -19.62 8.76 11.99
N ILE A 40 -18.92 9.86 12.25
CA ILE A 40 -18.56 10.85 11.23
C ILE A 40 -17.33 10.42 10.43
N ALA A 41 -16.36 9.74 11.06
CA ALA A 41 -15.11 9.32 10.43
C ALA A 41 -15.24 8.54 9.10
N PRO A 42 -16.23 7.63 8.90
CA PRO A 42 -16.42 6.94 7.62
C PRO A 42 -17.24 7.73 6.58
N LEU A 43 -17.80 8.90 6.91
CA LEU A 43 -18.59 9.67 5.93
C LEU A 43 -17.78 10.07 4.67
N PRO A 44 -16.51 10.49 4.76
CA PRO A 44 -15.72 10.77 3.56
C PRO A 44 -15.57 9.56 2.63
N THR A 45 -15.53 8.34 3.17
CA THR A 45 -15.45 7.12 2.36
C THR A 45 -16.75 6.77 1.63
N THR A 46 -17.92 7.19 2.13
CA THR A 46 -19.19 6.86 1.49
C THR A 46 -19.48 7.70 0.25
N PHE A 47 -18.86 8.88 0.12
CA PHE A 47 -19.07 9.79 -1.01
C PHE A 47 -18.14 9.52 -2.20
N LEU A 48 -17.16 8.62 -2.07
CA LEU A 48 -16.16 8.34 -3.09
C LEU A 48 -16.40 6.94 -3.67
N LEU A 49 -16.21 6.80 -4.99
CA LEU A 49 -16.42 5.53 -5.71
C LEU A 49 -15.47 4.41 -5.24
N GLU A 50 -14.32 4.78 -4.70
CA GLU A 50 -13.34 3.84 -4.16
C GLU A 50 -13.33 3.86 -2.64
N THR A 51 -13.59 2.68 -2.06
CA THR A 51 -13.51 2.46 -0.62
C THR A 51 -12.06 2.26 -0.20
N HIS A 52 -11.51 3.24 0.52
CA HIS A 52 -10.14 3.20 1.02
C HIS A 52 -10.13 3.23 2.56
N PHE A 53 -9.66 2.15 3.18
CA PHE A 53 -9.63 2.01 4.65
C PHE A 53 -8.88 3.15 5.35
N LEU A 54 -7.81 3.66 4.73
CA LEU A 54 -7.01 4.77 5.29
C LEU A 54 -7.84 6.02 5.56
N ARG A 55 -8.89 6.27 4.78
CA ARG A 55 -9.77 7.43 4.99
C ARG A 55 -10.66 7.25 6.22
N SER A 56 -11.04 6.01 6.52
CA SER A 56 -11.78 5.66 7.75
C SER A 56 -10.88 5.56 8.98
N ALA A 57 -9.55 5.51 8.81
CA ALA A 57 -8.59 5.41 9.92
C ALA A 57 -8.68 6.58 10.92
N PHE A 58 -9.35 7.67 10.55
CA PHE A 58 -9.68 8.76 11.47
C PHE A 58 -10.56 8.33 12.65
N MET A 59 -11.20 7.16 12.62
CA MET A 59 -11.92 6.61 13.79
C MET A 59 -10.99 6.03 14.87
N ILE A 60 -9.74 5.68 14.52
CA ILE A 60 -8.80 4.97 15.41
C ILE A 60 -8.55 5.73 16.73
N PRO A 61 -8.32 7.06 16.75
CA PRO A 61 -8.13 7.78 18.01
C PRO A 61 -9.31 7.65 18.97
N ALA A 62 -10.55 7.74 18.47
CA ALA A 62 -11.74 7.61 19.30
C ALA A 62 -11.89 6.19 19.87
N LEU A 63 -11.63 5.17 19.04
CA LEU A 63 -11.62 3.76 19.46
C LEU A 63 -10.52 3.48 20.49
N ALA A 64 -9.32 4.05 20.32
CA ALA A 64 -8.22 3.92 21.26
C ALA A 64 -8.57 4.54 22.62
N VAL A 65 -9.22 5.71 22.64
CA VAL A 65 -9.69 6.35 23.89
C VAL A 65 -10.74 5.48 24.58
N LEU A 66 -11.70 4.90 23.85
CA LEU A 66 -12.68 3.97 24.43
C LEU A 66 -12.01 2.71 24.99
N SER A 67 -11.10 2.10 24.22
CA SER A 67 -10.33 0.93 24.65
C SER A 67 -9.52 1.22 25.93
N ALA A 68 -8.77 2.33 25.96
CA ALA A 68 -8.00 2.74 27.13
C ALA A 68 -8.89 3.03 28.35
N THR A 69 -10.08 3.62 28.13
CA THR A 69 -11.05 3.85 29.20
C THR A 69 -11.57 2.53 29.77
N GLY A 70 -11.88 1.55 28.91
CA GLY A 70 -12.31 0.22 29.35
C GLY A 70 -11.24 -0.52 30.11
N LEU A 71 -10.02 -0.57 29.58
CA LEU A 71 -8.87 -1.16 30.26
C LEU A 71 -8.62 -0.48 31.62
N GLY A 72 -8.59 0.84 31.66
CA GLY A 72 -8.40 1.61 32.89
C GLY A 72 -9.46 1.31 33.95
N SER A 73 -10.73 1.17 33.53
CA SER A 73 -11.83 0.83 34.46
C SER A 73 -11.69 -0.55 35.07
N ILE A 74 -11.24 -1.56 34.29
CA ILE A 74 -10.97 -2.91 34.80
C ILE A 74 -9.77 -2.88 35.76
N LEU A 75 -8.70 -2.18 35.38
CA LEU A 75 -7.47 -2.12 36.19
C LEU A 75 -7.65 -1.37 37.52
N SER A 76 -8.64 -0.48 37.62
CA SER A 76 -8.97 0.22 38.87
C SER A 76 -9.78 -0.61 39.86
N GLU A 77 -10.32 -1.76 39.43
CA GLU A 77 -11.14 -2.60 40.30
C GLU A 77 -10.31 -3.25 41.42
N ARG A 78 -10.81 -3.18 42.66
CA ARG A 78 -10.10 -3.68 43.85
C ARG A 78 -10.00 -5.20 43.90
N TRP A 79 -10.92 -5.92 43.24
CA TRP A 79 -10.92 -7.38 43.17
C TRP A 79 -9.84 -7.92 42.22
N LEU A 80 -9.27 -7.07 41.36
CA LEU A 80 -8.30 -7.47 40.36
C LEU A 80 -6.91 -7.63 40.99
N ASN A 81 -6.56 -8.87 41.34
CA ASN A 81 -5.26 -9.22 41.91
C ASN A 81 -4.10 -9.04 40.89
N LYS A 82 -2.86 -9.12 41.37
CA LYS A 82 -1.65 -8.97 40.52
C LYS A 82 -1.60 -10.01 39.39
N PHE A 83 -2.13 -11.21 39.62
CA PHE A 83 -2.16 -12.28 38.63
C PHE A 83 -3.02 -11.90 37.42
N PHE A 84 -4.23 -11.39 37.63
CA PHE A 84 -5.09 -10.93 36.52
C PHE A 84 -4.48 -9.77 35.74
N ARG A 85 -3.81 -8.84 36.42
CA ARG A 85 -3.09 -7.74 35.75
C ARG A 85 -1.95 -8.27 34.86
N ALA A 86 -1.19 -9.23 35.35
CA ALA A 86 -0.14 -9.90 34.59
C ALA A 86 -0.72 -10.67 33.38
N LEU A 87 -1.88 -11.31 33.56
CA LEU A 87 -2.58 -12.00 32.46
C LEU A 87 -3.04 -11.03 31.37
N ILE A 88 -3.61 -9.87 31.73
CA ILE A 88 -3.97 -8.82 30.76
C ILE A 88 -2.74 -8.35 29.99
N LEU A 89 -1.63 -8.08 30.69
CA LEU A 89 -0.37 -7.70 30.06
C LEU A 89 0.13 -8.78 29.10
N LEU A 90 0.08 -10.05 29.51
CA LEU A 90 0.46 -11.18 28.67
C LEU A 90 -0.39 -11.26 27.40
N ILE A 91 -1.71 -11.04 27.51
CA ILE A 91 -2.60 -11.00 26.34
C ILE A 91 -2.17 -9.90 25.35
N PHE A 92 -1.86 -8.70 25.83
CA PHE A 92 -1.37 -7.62 24.98
C PHE A 92 0.00 -7.93 24.36
N LEU A 93 0.92 -8.58 25.11
CA LEU A 93 2.22 -8.99 24.58
C LEU A 93 2.06 -10.05 23.48
N VAL A 94 1.21 -11.05 23.69
CA VAL A 94 0.90 -12.07 22.68
C VAL A 94 0.28 -11.43 21.45
N GLN A 95 -0.70 -10.53 21.62
CA GLN A 95 -1.27 -9.76 20.53
C GLN A 95 -0.19 -8.99 19.77
N PHE A 96 0.70 -8.29 20.48
CA PHE A 96 1.79 -7.53 19.87
C PHE A 96 2.73 -8.42 19.04
N VAL A 97 3.05 -9.64 19.52
CA VAL A 97 3.82 -10.62 18.73
C VAL A 97 3.08 -11.00 17.46
N PHE A 98 1.77 -11.25 17.49
CA PHE A 98 0.98 -11.51 16.29
C PHE A 98 0.95 -10.32 15.32
N ILE A 99 0.97 -9.09 15.83
CA ILE A 99 1.06 -7.90 14.98
C ILE A 99 2.40 -7.86 14.26
N LEU A 100 3.50 -8.07 14.99
CA LEU A 100 4.84 -8.10 14.41
C LEU A 100 4.98 -9.23 13.39
N ASP A 101 4.46 -10.42 13.72
CA ASP A 101 4.51 -11.57 12.81
C ASP A 101 3.77 -11.29 11.50
N ASN A 102 2.54 -10.77 11.62
CA ASN A 102 1.77 -10.37 10.45
C ASN A 102 2.46 -9.26 9.65
N LEU A 103 3.04 -8.26 10.31
CA LEU A 103 3.66 -7.11 9.63
C LEU A 103 4.94 -7.52 8.89
N TYR A 104 5.84 -8.24 9.55
CA TYR A 104 7.18 -8.51 9.02
C TYR A 104 7.26 -9.78 8.16
N PHE A 105 6.45 -10.80 8.44
CA PHE A 105 6.54 -12.07 7.73
C PHE A 105 5.33 -12.32 6.84
N LEU A 106 4.11 -12.17 7.36
CA LEU A 106 2.92 -12.58 6.61
C LEU A 106 2.55 -11.58 5.51
N SER A 107 2.60 -10.28 5.81
CA SER A 107 2.07 -9.24 4.92
C SER A 107 2.90 -9.08 3.65
N GLY A 108 4.23 -9.06 3.80
CA GLY A 108 5.14 -8.97 2.66
C GLY A 108 5.11 -10.20 1.75
N HIS A 109 4.73 -11.37 2.26
CA HIS A 109 4.63 -12.59 1.45
C HIS A 109 3.25 -12.82 0.83
N LYS A 110 2.15 -12.56 1.56
CA LYS A 110 0.79 -12.84 1.09
C LYS A 110 0.14 -11.69 0.33
N PHE A 111 0.61 -10.47 0.56
CA PHE A 111 0.04 -9.26 -0.03
C PHE A 111 1.13 -8.45 -0.72
N SER A 112 2.11 -9.12 -1.33
CA SER A 112 3.30 -8.46 -1.86
C SER A 112 2.95 -7.44 -2.96
N GLY A 113 1.90 -7.72 -3.76
CA GLY A 113 1.31 -6.75 -4.67
C GLY A 113 0.86 -5.44 -4.01
N PHE A 114 0.20 -5.52 -2.85
CA PHE A 114 -0.23 -4.34 -2.08
C PHE A 114 0.94 -3.59 -1.45
N TRP A 115 2.03 -4.30 -1.13
CA TRP A 115 3.29 -3.73 -0.62
C TRP A 115 4.24 -3.29 -1.75
N SER A 116 3.69 -2.99 -2.92
CA SER A 116 4.42 -2.44 -4.07
C SER A 116 5.58 -3.34 -4.55
N GLU A 117 5.54 -4.66 -4.30
CA GLU A 117 6.56 -5.59 -4.80
C GLU A 117 6.70 -5.54 -6.34
N PRO A 118 5.62 -5.49 -7.14
CA PRO A 118 5.74 -5.36 -8.59
C PRO A 118 6.56 -4.15 -9.03
N ALA A 119 6.31 -2.99 -8.41
CA ALA A 119 7.06 -1.77 -8.68
C ALA A 119 8.54 -1.92 -8.30
N LYS A 120 8.85 -2.58 -7.17
CA LYS A 120 10.22 -2.91 -6.80
C LYS A 120 10.89 -3.79 -7.84
N LEU A 121 10.28 -4.92 -8.22
CA LEU A 121 10.86 -5.88 -9.15
C LEU A 121 11.12 -5.26 -10.53
N VAL A 122 10.17 -4.47 -11.03
CA VAL A 122 10.32 -3.72 -12.29
C VAL A 122 11.45 -2.71 -12.21
N SER A 123 11.56 -2.01 -11.07
CA SER A 123 12.64 -1.04 -10.87
C SER A 123 14.01 -1.73 -10.85
N GLU A 124 14.16 -2.82 -10.08
CA GLU A 124 15.39 -3.60 -10.02
C GLU A 124 15.75 -4.19 -11.39
N ARG A 125 14.75 -4.69 -12.14
CA ARG A 125 14.96 -5.19 -13.51
C ARG A 125 15.46 -4.11 -14.45
N ALA A 126 14.84 -2.93 -14.42
CA ALA A 126 15.28 -1.78 -15.21
C ALA A 126 16.71 -1.36 -14.84
N ILE A 127 17.03 -1.23 -13.55
CA ILE A 127 18.37 -0.86 -13.06
C ILE A 127 19.45 -1.88 -13.48
N ASN A 128 19.11 -3.17 -13.51
CA ASN A 128 20.07 -4.20 -13.87
C ASN A 128 20.27 -4.35 -15.38
N GLU A 129 19.25 -4.01 -16.18
CA GLU A 129 19.27 -4.26 -17.63
C GLU A 129 19.37 -3.00 -18.48
N HIS A 130 19.21 -1.79 -17.93
CA HIS A 130 19.12 -0.58 -18.75
C HIS A 130 20.33 -0.38 -19.67
N GLN A 131 21.54 -0.76 -19.25
CA GLN A 131 22.75 -0.65 -20.08
C GLN A 131 22.73 -1.55 -21.34
N ASN A 132 21.89 -2.59 -21.36
CA ASN A 132 21.77 -3.51 -22.49
C ASN A 132 20.76 -3.06 -23.55
N PHE A 133 20.02 -1.98 -23.28
CA PHE A 133 18.95 -1.49 -24.16
C PHE A 133 19.15 -0.02 -24.45
N ASP A 134 18.75 0.41 -25.64
CA ASP A 134 18.76 1.83 -26.00
C ASP A 134 17.56 2.55 -25.35
N TYR A 135 16.46 1.82 -25.14
CA TYR A 135 15.26 2.31 -24.47
C TYR A 135 14.70 1.28 -23.48
N VAL A 136 14.42 1.72 -22.25
CA VAL A 136 13.65 0.95 -21.27
C VAL A 136 12.35 1.67 -20.95
N PHE A 137 11.20 1.07 -21.31
CA PHE A 137 9.89 1.61 -20.98
C PHE A 137 9.29 0.87 -19.78
N ILE A 138 8.83 1.64 -18.80
CA ILE A 138 8.13 1.16 -17.62
C ILE A 138 6.72 1.72 -17.63
N SER A 139 5.72 0.85 -17.64
CA SER A 139 4.31 1.27 -17.58
C SER A 139 3.97 1.85 -16.21
N ASP A 140 3.41 3.06 -16.18
CA ASP A 140 2.89 3.68 -14.96
C ASP A 140 1.57 3.05 -14.46
N ARG A 141 1.03 2.05 -15.19
CA ARG A 141 -0.08 1.20 -14.73
C ARG A 141 0.34 0.22 -13.64
N ILE A 142 1.65 0.07 -13.41
CA ILE A 142 2.19 -0.68 -12.26
C ILE A 142 2.13 0.23 -11.03
N ASP A 143 1.35 -0.17 -10.04
CA ASP A 143 1.09 0.66 -8.86
C ASP A 143 2.37 1.08 -8.13
N ASN A 144 2.47 2.37 -7.79
CA ASN A 144 3.62 3.02 -7.14
C ASN A 144 4.96 3.05 -7.93
N VAL A 145 5.01 2.59 -9.19
CA VAL A 145 6.28 2.48 -9.92
C VAL A 145 6.98 3.83 -10.14
N GLU A 146 6.19 4.90 -10.31
CA GLU A 146 6.70 6.25 -10.49
C GLU A 146 7.45 6.80 -9.27
N PHE A 147 7.21 6.23 -8.09
CA PHE A 147 7.93 6.55 -6.85
C PHE A 147 9.00 5.51 -6.55
N ALA A 148 8.72 4.23 -6.82
CA ALA A 148 9.62 3.13 -6.55
C ALA A 148 10.91 3.24 -7.36
N TYR A 149 10.82 3.49 -8.67
CA TYR A 149 12.01 3.51 -9.53
C TYR A 149 13.03 4.55 -9.08
N PRO A 150 12.67 5.84 -8.89
CA PRO A 150 13.64 6.83 -8.41
C PRO A 150 14.28 6.47 -7.06
N VAL A 151 13.53 5.84 -6.15
CA VAL A 151 14.03 5.41 -4.85
C VAL A 151 15.06 4.29 -4.99
N TYR A 152 14.76 3.24 -5.76
CA TYR A 152 15.67 2.10 -5.94
C TYR A 152 16.88 2.45 -6.81
N ALA A 153 16.68 3.26 -7.85
CA ALA A 153 17.75 3.74 -8.73
C ALA A 153 18.61 4.84 -8.08
N LYS A 154 18.23 5.32 -6.89
CA LYS A 154 18.92 6.39 -6.15
C LYS A 154 19.05 7.69 -6.96
N VAL A 155 18.00 8.01 -7.71
CA VAL A 155 17.94 9.25 -8.50
C VAL A 155 17.95 10.46 -7.57
N ALA A 156 18.68 11.51 -7.95
CA ALA A 156 18.75 12.73 -7.17
C ALA A 156 17.35 13.38 -7.04
N PRO A 157 16.91 13.83 -5.85
CA PRO A 157 15.57 14.41 -5.66
C PRO A 157 15.26 15.58 -6.60
N GLN A 158 16.27 16.37 -6.96
CA GLN A 158 16.13 17.51 -7.88
C GLN A 158 15.76 17.05 -9.29
N GLU A 159 16.32 15.92 -9.75
CA GLU A 159 16.01 15.33 -11.05
C GLU A 159 14.57 14.81 -11.07
N VAL A 160 14.15 14.11 -10.00
CA VAL A 160 12.76 13.64 -9.83
C VAL A 160 11.76 14.79 -9.88
N GLN A 161 12.05 15.89 -9.17
CA GLN A 161 11.21 17.10 -9.19
C GLN A 161 11.20 17.77 -10.57
N GLY A 162 12.34 17.78 -11.27
CA GLY A 162 12.44 18.27 -12.64
C GLY A 162 11.51 17.54 -13.60
N GLN A 163 11.41 16.21 -13.49
CA GLN A 163 10.53 15.37 -14.32
C GLN A 163 9.02 15.59 -14.06
N VAL A 164 8.65 16.22 -12.95
CA VAL A 164 7.26 16.66 -12.72
C VAL A 164 6.94 17.91 -13.57
N ILE A 165 7.93 18.75 -13.81
CA ILE A 165 7.79 20.03 -14.52
C ILE A 165 7.96 19.83 -16.04
N SER A 166 9.00 19.10 -16.45
CA SER A 166 9.32 18.83 -17.86
C SER A 166 9.42 17.34 -18.11
N ARG A 167 8.52 16.80 -18.92
CA ARG A 167 8.54 15.40 -19.37
C ARG A 167 9.17 15.31 -20.74
N THR A 168 9.89 14.21 -20.98
CA THR A 168 10.45 13.92 -22.30
C THR A 168 9.35 13.42 -23.23
N GLU A 169 9.34 13.92 -24.46
CA GLU A 169 8.39 13.51 -25.49
C GLU A 169 9.07 12.60 -26.52
N ILE A 170 8.49 11.43 -26.77
CA ILE A 170 8.92 10.47 -27.79
C ILE A 170 7.70 10.12 -28.63
N ASN A 171 7.77 10.40 -29.93
CA ASN A 171 6.69 10.14 -30.90
C ASN A 171 5.29 10.60 -30.41
N GLY A 172 5.23 11.78 -29.77
CA GLY A 172 3.99 12.38 -29.25
C GLY A 172 3.53 11.89 -27.87
N LEU A 173 4.24 10.95 -27.25
CA LEU A 173 3.96 10.44 -25.91
C LEU A 173 4.94 11.03 -24.88
N LYS A 174 4.44 11.37 -23.69
CA LYS A 174 5.20 12.04 -22.64
C LYS A 174 5.56 11.11 -21.50
N PHE A 175 6.84 11.02 -21.17
CA PHE A 175 7.38 10.14 -20.16
C PHE A 175 8.20 10.91 -19.12
N LYS A 176 8.22 10.40 -17.89
CA LYS A 176 9.30 10.77 -16.95
C LYS A 176 10.55 10.02 -17.40
N GLN A 177 11.66 10.73 -17.58
CA GLN A 177 12.91 10.13 -18.04
C GLN A 177 13.98 10.18 -16.97
N PHE A 178 14.69 9.07 -16.81
CA PHE A 178 15.89 8.94 -15.99
C PHE A 178 16.90 8.11 -16.78
N ASP A 179 17.95 8.76 -17.30
CA ASP A 179 18.87 8.16 -18.28
C ASP A 179 18.09 7.63 -19.52
N ASN A 180 18.22 6.35 -19.86
CA ASN A 180 17.48 5.69 -20.93
C ASN A 180 16.21 4.96 -20.44
N VAL A 181 15.76 5.25 -19.22
CA VAL A 181 14.53 4.69 -18.64
C VAL A 181 13.39 5.70 -18.70
N TYR A 182 12.26 5.27 -19.27
CA TYR A 182 11.07 6.06 -19.55
C TYR A 182 9.87 5.49 -18.81
N ILE A 183 9.29 6.27 -17.89
CA ILE A 183 8.13 5.85 -17.10
C ILE A 183 6.87 6.56 -17.61
N GLY A 184 5.87 5.80 -18.03
CA GLY A 184 4.58 6.30 -18.49
C GLY A 184 3.72 5.24 -19.18
N SER A 185 2.43 5.55 -19.35
CA SER A 185 1.49 4.68 -20.06
C SER A 185 1.65 4.71 -21.57
N LEU A 186 1.60 3.53 -22.19
CA LEU A 186 1.37 3.41 -23.63
C LEU A 186 -0.14 3.38 -23.93
N PRO A 187 -0.57 3.89 -25.10
CA PRO A 187 -1.96 3.79 -25.53
C PRO A 187 -2.34 2.33 -25.75
N GLU A 188 -3.59 1.95 -25.43
CA GLU A 188 -4.03 0.56 -25.58
C GLU A 188 -3.96 0.10 -27.04
N VAL A 189 -4.39 0.96 -27.95
CA VAL A 189 -4.26 0.75 -29.38
C VAL A 189 -2.96 1.39 -29.86
N GLY A 190 -2.12 0.62 -30.55
CA GLY A 190 -0.87 1.12 -31.14
C GLY A 190 0.36 1.05 -30.23
N ALA A 191 0.27 0.46 -29.02
CA ALA A 191 1.45 0.25 -28.16
C ALA A 191 2.56 -0.53 -28.89
N MET A 192 2.20 -1.61 -29.59
CA MET A 192 3.16 -2.40 -30.37
C MET A 192 3.73 -1.59 -31.54
N ASP A 193 2.92 -0.78 -32.22
CA ASP A 193 3.39 0.06 -33.33
C ASP A 193 4.37 1.13 -32.83
N PHE A 194 4.08 1.73 -31.67
CA PHE A 194 5.00 2.65 -30.99
C PHE A 194 6.32 1.96 -30.66
N LEU A 195 6.29 0.82 -29.96
CA LEU A 195 7.52 0.08 -29.61
C LEU A 195 8.29 -0.37 -30.86
N ASN A 196 7.57 -0.76 -31.91
CA ASN A 196 8.14 -1.13 -33.19
C ASN A 196 8.62 0.06 -34.03
N SER A 197 8.26 1.30 -33.69
CA SER A 197 8.73 2.48 -34.41
C SER A 197 10.12 2.94 -33.96
N LEU A 198 10.57 2.48 -32.79
CA LEU A 198 11.85 2.85 -32.21
C LEU A 198 13.00 2.07 -32.87
N SER A 199 14.12 2.77 -33.08
CA SER A 199 15.37 2.18 -33.57
C SER A 199 16.23 1.70 -32.40
N GLY A 200 16.73 0.47 -32.47
CA GLY A 200 17.62 -0.10 -31.46
C GLY A 200 16.94 -1.14 -30.56
N ARG A 201 17.61 -1.47 -29.47
CA ARG A 201 17.17 -2.48 -28.50
C ARG A 201 16.20 -1.86 -27.50
N VAL A 202 15.00 -2.42 -27.39
CA VAL A 202 13.95 -1.91 -26.49
C VAL A 202 13.57 -2.96 -25.46
N LEU A 203 13.49 -2.56 -24.19
CA LEU A 203 12.91 -3.34 -23.10
C LEU A 203 11.60 -2.68 -22.67
N PHE A 204 10.50 -3.41 -22.71
CA PHE A 204 9.21 -2.99 -22.18
C PHE A 204 8.87 -3.78 -20.92
N LEU A 205 8.55 -3.08 -19.83
CA LEU A 205 8.14 -3.60 -18.54
C LEU A 205 6.72 -3.08 -18.22
N GLY A 206 5.72 -3.93 -18.45
CA GLY A 206 4.30 -3.59 -18.40
C GLY A 206 3.54 -4.23 -17.25
N SER A 207 2.36 -3.71 -16.95
CA SER A 207 1.39 -4.34 -16.05
C SER A 207 0.76 -5.59 -16.67
N LYS A 208 0.24 -6.50 -15.83
CA LYS A 208 -0.49 -7.70 -16.28
C LYS A 208 -1.71 -7.39 -17.15
N TRP A 209 -2.25 -6.18 -17.06
CA TRP A 209 -3.44 -5.74 -17.80
C TRP A 209 -3.12 -5.32 -19.23
N GLU A 210 -1.84 -5.13 -19.59
CA GLU A 210 -1.39 -4.74 -20.93
C GLU A 210 -1.13 -5.95 -21.85
N THR A 211 -1.42 -7.16 -21.34
CA THR A 211 -1.30 -8.43 -22.07
C THR A 211 -2.22 -8.56 -23.29
N SER A 212 -3.30 -7.78 -23.35
CA SER A 212 -4.18 -7.70 -24.53
C SER A 212 -3.50 -7.06 -25.74
N ASN A 213 -2.55 -6.16 -25.50
CA ASN A 213 -1.97 -5.29 -26.52
C ASN A 213 -0.54 -5.71 -26.87
N ILE A 214 0.18 -6.30 -25.92
CA ILE A 214 1.54 -6.82 -26.11
C ILE A 214 1.46 -8.33 -26.33
N LYS A 215 1.95 -8.82 -27.47
CA LYS A 215 2.09 -10.26 -27.76
C LYS A 215 3.49 -10.75 -27.41
N ASP A 216 3.69 -12.06 -27.25
CA ASP A 216 5.02 -12.67 -27.05
C ASP A 216 5.83 -12.05 -25.90
N TYR A 217 5.19 -11.91 -24.74
CA TYR A 217 5.81 -11.41 -23.52
C TYR A 217 6.23 -12.55 -22.58
N GLU A 218 7.20 -12.27 -21.74
CA GLU A 218 7.58 -13.07 -20.59
C GLU A 218 6.79 -12.58 -19.37
N VAL A 219 6.25 -13.50 -18.56
CA VAL A 219 5.55 -13.19 -17.32
C VAL A 219 6.52 -13.33 -16.16
N ILE A 220 6.58 -12.32 -15.31
CA ILE A 220 7.35 -12.37 -14.07
C ILE A 220 6.38 -12.38 -12.89
N ASP A 221 6.47 -13.42 -12.07
CA ASP A 221 5.62 -13.59 -10.90
C ASP A 221 6.21 -12.92 -9.65
N SER A 222 5.33 -12.44 -8.77
CA SER A 222 5.64 -11.97 -7.42
C SER A 222 5.75 -13.14 -6.43
N LYS A 223 6.21 -12.85 -5.20
CA LYS A 223 6.37 -13.86 -4.15
C LYS A 223 5.06 -14.50 -3.69
N ASP A 224 3.94 -13.83 -3.92
CA ASP A 224 2.60 -14.35 -3.66
C ASP A 224 2.08 -15.26 -4.78
N GLY A 225 2.86 -15.48 -5.84
CA GLY A 225 2.50 -16.30 -6.99
C GLY A 225 1.55 -15.62 -7.97
N LEU A 226 1.32 -14.32 -7.82
CA LEU A 226 0.57 -13.51 -8.78
C LEU A 226 1.51 -12.94 -9.84
N VAL A 227 0.95 -12.53 -10.98
CA VAL A 227 1.75 -11.82 -12.00
C VAL A 227 2.14 -10.45 -11.47
N ALA A 228 3.45 -10.22 -11.32
CA ALA A 228 4.01 -8.93 -10.93
C ALA A 228 4.01 -7.98 -12.13
N PHE A 229 4.63 -8.38 -13.24
CA PHE A 229 4.71 -7.60 -14.47
C PHE A 229 4.96 -8.49 -15.68
N ILE A 230 4.78 -7.92 -16.87
CA ILE A 230 5.14 -8.55 -18.14
C ILE A 230 6.36 -7.86 -18.72
N GLN A 231 7.19 -8.63 -19.40
CA GLN A 231 8.41 -8.18 -20.04
C GLN A 231 8.37 -8.48 -21.52
N LYS A 232 8.80 -7.54 -22.36
CA LYS A 232 9.09 -7.81 -23.77
C LYS A 232 10.39 -7.16 -24.20
N LYS A 233 11.24 -7.93 -24.89
CA LYS A 233 12.50 -7.48 -25.48
C LYS A 233 12.35 -7.36 -26.99
N PHE A 234 12.87 -6.28 -27.55
CA PHE A 234 12.96 -6.04 -28.97
C PHE A 234 14.45 -5.89 -29.30
N GLU A 235 14.98 -6.80 -30.12
CA GLU A 235 16.36 -6.74 -30.60
C GLU A 235 16.32 -6.46 -32.10
N ARG A 236 16.92 -5.35 -32.52
CA ARG A 236 16.94 -4.88 -33.91
C ARG A 236 18.30 -4.30 -34.25
#